data_AF-A0AAV5TRN6-F1
#
_entry.id   AF-A0AAV5TRN6-F1
#
_cell.length_a   1.000
_cell.length_b   1.000
_cell.length_c   1.000
_cell.angle_alpha   90.00
_cell.angle_beta   90.00
_cell.angle_gamma   90.00
#
_symmetry.space_group_name_H-M   'P 1'
#
loop_
_entity.id
_entity.type
_entity.pdbx_description
1 polymer ?
#
loop_
_entity_poly.entity_id
_entity_poly.type
_entity_poly.pdbx_seq_one_letter_code
_entity_poly.pdbx_strand_id
1 'polypeptide(L)'
;MMVDSFFLDLTRSCKLLEMDQCFNVTTEALHQVYKEHERCSAKLRRLIFYELDMGYVITFLSHIGITFRHGTFFSTRDFEVYQCKDEDGSVIYTIIFFGYIGIFIGNCMTEGGRTYVVLILHETRESLEKAKNMKGFVRVEIHP
;
A
#
# COMPACT_ATOMS: atom_id res chain seq x y z
N MET A 1 -17.21 -15.53 -6.66
CA MET A 1 -16.39 -15.51 -5.44
C MET A 1 -14.94 -15.47 -5.89
N MET A 2 -14.16 -14.46 -5.51
CA MET A 2 -12.75 -14.40 -5.89
C MET A 2 -11.95 -15.36 -5.00
N VAL A 3 -11.03 -16.10 -5.61
CA VAL A 3 -10.05 -16.96 -4.93
C VAL A 3 -8.66 -16.52 -5.36
N ASP A 4 -7.64 -16.81 -4.56
CA ASP A 4 -6.27 -16.33 -4.78
C ASP A 4 -5.72 -16.59 -6.19
N SER A 5 -5.98 -17.78 -6.75
CA SER A 5 -5.52 -18.11 -8.10
C SER A 5 -6.10 -17.17 -9.15
N PHE A 6 -7.41 -16.93 -9.11
CA PHE A 6 -8.09 -16.02 -10.02
C PHE A 6 -7.63 -14.57 -9.82
N PHE A 7 -7.44 -14.14 -8.57
CA PHE A 7 -6.88 -12.83 -8.26
C PHE A 7 -5.48 -12.65 -8.87
N LEU A 8 -4.58 -13.61 -8.67
CA LEU A 8 -3.23 -13.57 -9.22
C LEU A 8 -3.25 -13.55 -10.76
N ASP A 9 -4.10 -14.35 -11.39
CA ASP A 9 -4.24 -14.35 -12.86
C ASP A 9 -4.73 -13.01 -13.41
N LEU A 10 -5.65 -12.34 -12.71
CA LEU A 10 -6.08 -10.99 -13.06
C LEU A 10 -4.91 -10.00 -12.97
N THR A 11 -4.15 -10.02 -11.88
CA THR A 11 -2.99 -9.12 -11.68
C THR A 11 -1.90 -9.30 -12.74
N ARG A 12 -1.76 -10.50 -13.32
CA ARG A 12 -0.83 -10.75 -14.42
C ARG A 12 -1.36 -10.28 -15.78
N SER A 13 -2.67 -10.19 -15.91
CA SER A 13 -3.34 -9.94 -17.19
C SER A 13 -3.67 -8.46 -17.42
N CYS A 14 -3.85 -7.67 -16.36
CA CYS A 14 -4.22 -6.25 -16.45
C CYS A 14 -3.12 -5.29 -15.96
N LYS A 15 -3.26 -4.00 -16.30
CA LYS A 15 -2.42 -2.89 -15.78
C LYS A 15 -3.07 -2.19 -14.58
N LEU A 16 -4.38 -2.25 -14.49
CA LEU A 16 -5.19 -1.66 -13.43
C LEU A 16 -6.19 -2.73 -12.96
N LEU A 17 -6.28 -2.91 -11.65
CA LEU A 17 -7.29 -3.75 -11.01
C LEU A 17 -7.92 -2.95 -9.88
N GLU A 18 -9.25 -2.82 -9.91
CA GLU A 18 -10.03 -2.13 -8.90
C GLU A 18 -11.00 -3.11 -8.27
N MET A 19 -11.10 -3.08 -6.94
CA MET A 19 -11.84 -4.05 -6.16
C MET A 19 -12.59 -3.39 -5.01
N ASP A 20 -13.92 -3.48 -5.02
CA ASP A 20 -14.75 -2.88 -3.97
C ASP A 20 -14.77 -3.70 -2.68
N GLN A 21 -14.65 -5.03 -2.74
CA GLN A 21 -14.64 -5.89 -1.55
C GLN A 21 -13.80 -7.16 -1.79
N CYS A 22 -12.87 -7.44 -0.87
CA CYS A 22 -11.81 -8.44 -1.08
C CYS A 22 -11.76 -9.52 0.02
N PHE A 23 -12.93 -10.03 0.44
CA PHE A 23 -13.03 -10.91 1.61
C PHE A 23 -12.26 -12.23 1.53
N ASN A 24 -11.84 -12.65 0.33
CA ASN A 24 -11.24 -13.96 0.09
C ASN A 24 -9.85 -13.90 -0.56
N VAL A 25 -9.29 -12.71 -0.78
CA VAL A 25 -7.89 -12.61 -1.18
C VAL A 25 -7.06 -12.69 0.08
N THR A 26 -6.11 -13.62 0.11
CA THR A 26 -5.23 -13.80 1.26
C THR A 26 -4.07 -12.82 1.26
N THR A 27 -3.54 -12.54 2.45
CA THR A 27 -2.35 -11.70 2.64
C THR A 27 -1.16 -12.24 1.85
N GLU A 28 -1.08 -13.57 1.70
CA GLU A 28 -0.09 -14.29 0.93
C GLU A 28 -0.21 -13.98 -0.57
N ALA A 29 -1.43 -13.96 -1.11
CA ALA A 29 -1.66 -13.60 -2.50
C ALA A 29 -1.30 -12.14 -2.77
N LEU A 30 -1.66 -11.21 -1.87
CA LEU A 30 -1.26 -9.81 -1.99
C LEU A 30 0.27 -9.63 -1.87
N HIS A 31 0.91 -10.36 -0.98
CA HIS A 31 2.36 -10.38 -0.84
C HIS A 31 3.04 -10.93 -2.12
N GLN A 32 2.45 -11.93 -2.78
CA GLN A 32 2.95 -12.42 -4.05
C GLN A 32 2.87 -11.34 -5.14
N VAL A 33 1.77 -10.59 -5.23
CA VAL A 33 1.65 -9.44 -6.14
C VAL A 33 2.75 -8.40 -5.87
N TYR A 34 2.98 -8.08 -4.59
CA TYR A 34 4.07 -7.19 -4.18
C TYR A 34 5.44 -7.69 -4.64
N LYS A 35 5.76 -8.99 -4.45
CA LYS A 35 7.04 -9.56 -4.93
C LYS A 35 7.18 -9.51 -6.45
N GLU A 36 6.08 -9.70 -7.18
CA GLU A 36 6.07 -9.56 -8.65
C GLU A 36 6.34 -8.10 -9.08
N HIS A 37 5.89 -7.11 -8.28
CA HIS A 37 6.22 -5.70 -8.49
C HIS A 37 7.68 -5.39 -8.18
N GLU A 38 8.20 -5.91 -7.06
CA GLU A 38 9.60 -5.74 -6.65
C GLU A 38 10.57 -6.30 -7.70
N ARG A 39 10.20 -7.41 -8.36
CA ARG A 39 10.97 -8.03 -9.44
C ARG A 39 10.80 -7.33 -10.80
N CYS A 40 10.01 -6.26 -10.88
CA CYS A 40 9.63 -5.59 -12.13
C CYS A 40 9.01 -6.52 -13.20
N SER A 41 8.47 -7.67 -12.79
CA SER A 41 7.89 -8.66 -13.70
C SER A 41 6.37 -8.55 -13.81
N ALA A 42 5.74 -7.77 -12.94
CA ALA A 42 4.29 -7.54 -12.99
C ALA A 42 3.89 -6.72 -14.23
N LYS A 43 2.73 -7.04 -14.80
CA LYS A 43 2.03 -6.17 -15.77
C LYS A 43 1.18 -5.12 -15.06
N LEU A 44 0.70 -5.45 -13.87
CA LEU A 44 -0.05 -4.54 -13.00
C LEU A 44 0.80 -3.31 -12.67
N ARG A 45 0.15 -2.15 -12.67
CA ARG A 45 0.71 -0.85 -12.28
C ARG A 45 -0.05 -0.24 -11.13
N ARG A 46 -1.33 -0.56 -11.02
CA ARG A 46 -2.19 -0.03 -9.98
C ARG A 46 -3.19 -1.09 -9.54
N LEU A 47 -3.23 -1.31 -8.23
CA LEU A 47 -4.19 -2.17 -7.55
C LEU A 47 -4.93 -1.33 -6.52
N ILE A 48 -6.26 -1.32 -6.56
CA ILE A 48 -7.10 -0.51 -5.69
C ILE A 48 -8.04 -1.41 -4.89
N PHE A 49 -8.05 -1.24 -3.58
CA PHE A 49 -9.03 -1.82 -2.66
C PHE A 49 -9.79 -0.70 -1.96
N TYR A 50 -11.13 -0.68 -2.07
CA TYR A 50 -11.93 0.40 -1.47
C TYR A 50 -12.31 0.14 -0.01
N GLU A 51 -12.48 -1.11 0.38
CA GLU A 51 -12.99 -1.50 1.69
C GLU A 51 -12.15 -2.61 2.34
N LEU A 52 -10.84 -2.40 2.46
CA LEU A 52 -9.94 -3.39 3.05
C LEU A 52 -9.92 -3.27 4.57
N ASP A 53 -9.97 -4.41 5.27
CA ASP A 53 -9.87 -4.44 6.73
C ASP A 53 -8.50 -3.95 7.21
N MET A 54 -8.48 -3.08 8.22
CA MET A 54 -7.24 -2.48 8.72
C MET A 54 -6.27 -3.53 9.32
N GLY A 55 -6.80 -4.57 9.97
CA GLY A 55 -5.99 -5.69 10.47
C GLY A 55 -5.33 -6.48 9.34
N TYR A 56 -6.05 -6.66 8.22
CA TYR A 56 -5.48 -7.24 7.00
C TYR A 56 -4.36 -6.38 6.43
N VAL A 57 -4.52 -5.05 6.39
CA VAL A 57 -3.47 -4.13 5.92
C VAL A 57 -2.23 -4.20 6.82
N ILE A 58 -2.41 -4.18 8.15
CA ILE A 58 -1.31 -4.33 9.12
C ILE A 58 -0.57 -5.65 8.91
N THR A 59 -1.30 -6.74 8.70
CA THR A 59 -0.72 -8.06 8.45
C THR A 59 0.08 -8.06 7.15
N PHE A 60 -0.46 -7.49 6.07
CA PHE A 60 0.26 -7.33 4.80
C PHE A 60 1.53 -6.49 4.95
N LEU A 61 1.48 -5.35 5.65
CA LEU A 61 2.65 -4.52 5.93
C LEU A 61 3.73 -5.32 6.68
N SER A 62 3.32 -6.13 7.66
CA SER A 62 4.24 -7.01 8.39
C SER A 62 4.94 -8.02 7.47
N HIS A 63 4.23 -8.60 6.50
CA HIS A 63 4.83 -9.52 5.51
C HIS A 63 5.90 -8.87 4.62
N ILE A 64 5.78 -7.56 4.35
CA ILE A 64 6.79 -6.82 3.57
C ILE A 64 7.86 -6.17 4.47
N GLY A 65 7.85 -6.47 5.77
CA GLY A 65 8.86 -6.03 6.74
C GLY A 65 8.58 -4.68 7.38
N ILE A 66 7.36 -4.16 7.30
CA ILE A 66 6.95 -2.89 7.90
C ILE A 66 6.04 -3.19 9.09
N THR A 67 6.44 -2.76 10.27
CA THR A 67 5.64 -2.90 11.49
C THR A 67 5.02 -1.55 11.85
N PHE A 68 3.71 -1.54 12.12
CA PHE A 68 3.02 -0.36 12.64
C PHE A 68 2.56 -0.64 14.06
N ARG A 69 3.03 0.15 15.03
CA ARG A 69 2.68 0.02 16.45
C ARG A 69 2.56 1.39 17.08
N HIS A 70 1.48 1.61 17.84
CA HIS A 70 1.22 2.86 18.57
C HIS A 70 1.34 4.14 17.70
N GLY A 71 0.90 4.09 16.45
CA GLY A 71 0.97 5.26 15.55
C GLY A 71 2.33 5.45 14.87
N THR A 72 3.30 4.58 15.12
CA THR A 72 4.67 4.69 14.58
C THR A 72 4.99 3.53 13.65
N PHE A 73 5.69 3.85 12.55
CA PHE A 73 6.21 2.87 11.60
C PHE A 73 7.65 2.48 11.96
N PHE A 74 7.91 1.18 11.93
CA PHE A 74 9.19 0.55 12.18
C PHE A 74 9.55 -0.37 11.02
N SER A 75 10.81 -0.37 10.58
CA SER A 75 11.33 -1.39 9.66
C SER A 75 12.84 -1.47 9.75
N THR A 76 13.36 -2.67 9.48
CA THR A 76 14.78 -2.88 9.24
C THR A 76 15.20 -2.58 7.81
N ARG A 77 14.26 -2.19 6.93
CA ARG A 77 14.49 -1.88 5.53
C ARG A 77 14.33 -0.38 5.29
N ASP A 78 14.97 0.15 4.25
CA ASP A 78 14.81 1.55 3.86
C ASP A 78 13.46 1.77 3.17
N PHE A 79 12.64 2.63 3.75
CA PHE A 79 11.40 3.11 3.17
C PHE A 79 11.17 4.58 3.52
N GLU A 80 10.20 5.20 2.87
CA GLU A 80 9.83 6.58 3.14
C GLU A 80 8.33 6.63 3.42
N VAL A 81 7.93 7.32 4.49
CA VAL A 81 6.52 7.54 4.83
C VAL A 81 6.19 9.00 4.66
N TYR A 82 5.05 9.26 4.06
CA TYR A 82 4.47 10.59 3.92
C TYR A 82 3.04 10.58 4.43
N GLN A 83 2.65 11.62 5.15
CA GLN A 83 1.30 11.77 5.69
C GLN A 83 0.67 13.07 5.21
N CYS A 84 -0.60 13.00 4.87
CA CYS A 84 -1.45 14.16 4.65
C CYS A 84 -2.42 14.28 5.83
N LYS A 85 -2.51 15.47 6.40
CA LYS A 85 -3.36 15.79 7.55
C LYS A 85 -4.47 16.75 7.15
N ASP A 86 -5.61 16.67 7.80
CA ASP A 86 -6.65 17.69 7.71
C ASP A 86 -6.31 18.91 8.57
N GLU A 87 -7.26 19.85 8.66
CA GLU A 87 -7.12 21.09 9.41
C GLU A 87 -7.01 20.88 10.93
N ASP A 88 -7.54 19.77 11.46
CA ASP A 88 -7.45 19.45 12.89
C ASP A 88 -6.15 18.71 13.26
N GLY A 89 -5.37 18.31 12.25
CA GLY A 89 -4.10 17.62 12.40
C GLY A 89 -4.23 16.10 12.34
N SER A 90 -5.43 15.56 12.12
CA SER A 90 -5.68 14.14 11.92
C SER A 90 -5.16 13.70 10.57
N VAL A 91 -4.48 12.55 10.54
CA VAL A 91 -3.92 11.99 9.30
C VAL A 91 -5.06 11.41 8.47
N ILE A 92 -5.27 11.94 7.26
CA ILE A 92 -6.28 11.46 6.32
C ILE A 92 -5.70 10.36 5.44
N TYR A 93 -4.43 10.54 5.02
CA TYR A 93 -3.76 9.64 4.10
C TYR A 93 -2.32 9.38 4.53
N THR A 94 -1.90 8.13 4.38
CA THR A 94 -0.50 7.72 4.52
C THR A 94 -0.02 7.13 3.20
N ILE A 95 1.17 7.52 2.76
CA ILE A 95 1.86 6.93 1.61
C ILE A 95 3.18 6.34 2.10
N ILE A 96 3.40 5.09 1.76
CA ILE A 96 4.63 4.35 2.04
C ILE A 96 5.32 4.10 0.70
N PHE A 97 6.54 4.59 0.54
CA PHE A 97 7.38 4.28 -0.61
C PHE A 97 8.44 3.26 -0.25
N PHE A 98 8.46 2.15 -0.98
CA PHE A 98 9.47 1.10 -0.90
C PHE A 98 10.08 0.89 -2.29
N GLY A 99 11.27 1.48 -2.53
CA GLY A 99 11.83 1.54 -3.87
C GLY A 99 10.91 2.29 -4.84
N TYR A 100 10.44 1.60 -5.89
CA TYR A 100 9.50 2.13 -6.87
C TYR A 100 8.03 1.79 -6.57
N ILE A 101 7.75 1.15 -5.44
CA ILE A 101 6.39 0.79 -5.03
C ILE A 101 5.87 1.85 -4.08
N GLY A 102 4.72 2.44 -4.40
CA GLY A 102 3.94 3.30 -3.51
C GLY A 102 2.74 2.54 -2.95
N ILE A 103 2.54 2.58 -1.63
CA ILE A 103 1.37 2.04 -0.94
C ILE A 103 0.62 3.22 -0.32
N PHE A 104 -0.55 3.53 -0.86
CA PHE A 104 -1.44 4.57 -0.37
C PHE A 104 -2.48 3.94 0.56
N ILE A 105 -2.71 4.53 1.72
CA ILE A 105 -3.67 4.06 2.74
C ILE A 105 -4.52 5.27 3.16
N GLY A 106 -5.84 5.18 3.02
CA GLY A 106 -6.79 6.24 3.36
C GLY A 106 -7.56 5.98 4.63
N ASN A 107 -7.88 7.03 5.38
CA ASN A 107 -8.41 6.97 6.75
C ASN A 107 -7.38 6.33 7.70
N CYS A 108 -6.90 7.10 8.68
CA CYS A 108 -5.82 6.64 9.55
C CYS A 108 -6.16 5.33 10.28
N MET A 109 -5.11 4.58 10.59
CA MET A 109 -5.08 3.20 11.10
C MET A 109 -5.68 3.10 12.51
N THR A 110 -6.98 3.34 12.62
CA THR A 110 -7.79 3.02 13.80
C THR A 110 -8.15 1.54 13.73
N GLU A 111 -7.84 0.80 14.79
CA GLU A 111 -8.08 -0.64 14.84
C GLU A 111 -9.58 -0.94 14.63
N GLY A 112 -9.87 -1.89 13.72
CA GLY A 112 -11.24 -2.33 13.40
C GLY A 112 -11.97 -1.56 12.30
N GLY A 113 -11.32 -0.58 11.66
CA GLY A 113 -11.88 0.16 10.51
C GLY A 113 -11.67 -0.52 9.16
N ARG A 114 -12.41 -0.04 8.14
CA ARG A 114 -12.13 -0.31 6.71
C ARG A 114 -11.39 0.87 6.11
N THR A 115 -10.44 0.58 5.23
CA THR A 115 -9.56 1.57 4.61
C THR A 115 -9.48 1.39 3.10
N TYR A 116 -9.21 2.50 2.43
CA TYR A 116 -8.85 2.55 1.02
C TYR A 116 -7.36 2.26 0.86
N VAL A 117 -6.98 1.25 0.08
CA VAL A 117 -5.57 0.91 -0.19
C VAL A 117 -5.27 0.92 -1.67
N VAL A 118 -4.16 1.56 -2.05
CA VAL A 118 -3.64 1.52 -3.42
C VAL A 118 -2.21 1.04 -3.42
N LEU A 119 -1.90 0.00 -4.18
CA LEU A 119 -0.52 -0.32 -4.55
C LEU A 119 -0.25 0.25 -5.95
N ILE A 120 0.84 1.01 -6.08
CA ILE A 120 1.26 1.68 -7.30
C ILE A 120 2.69 1.26 -7.62
N LEU A 121 2.95 0.80 -8.85
CA LEU A 121 4.30 0.64 -9.39
C LEU A 121 4.67 1.87 -10.22
N HIS A 122 5.66 2.61 -9.75
CA HIS A 122 6.26 3.72 -10.49
C HIS A 122 7.26 3.18 -11.52
N GLU A 123 6.96 3.27 -12.81
CA GLU A 123 7.85 2.76 -13.87
C GLU A 123 9.11 3.62 -14.06
N THR A 124 9.06 4.89 -13.64
CA THR A 124 10.16 5.83 -13.82
C THR A 124 10.46 6.57 -12.54
N ARG A 125 11.73 6.97 -12.38
CA ARG A 125 12.16 7.81 -11.25
C ARG A 125 11.37 9.12 -11.20
N GLU A 126 11.11 9.71 -12.35
CA GLU A 126 10.29 10.92 -12.45
C GLU A 126 8.87 10.71 -11.87
N SER A 127 8.22 9.58 -12.19
CA SER A 127 6.88 9.30 -11.65
C SER A 127 6.88 9.08 -10.14
N LEU A 128 7.96 8.48 -9.60
CA LEU A 128 8.16 8.30 -8.16
C LEU A 128 8.38 9.64 -7.46
N GLU A 129 9.31 10.46 -7.97
CA GLU A 129 9.60 11.78 -7.40
C GLU A 129 8.38 12.71 -7.46
N LYS A 130 7.60 12.65 -8.56
CA LYS A 130 6.35 13.41 -8.66
C LYS A 130 5.34 12.99 -7.58
N ALA A 131 5.25 11.70 -7.27
CA ALA A 131 4.36 11.19 -6.23
C ALA A 131 4.84 11.60 -4.82
N LYS A 132 6.15 11.55 -4.56
CA LYS A 132 6.75 11.99 -3.29
C LYS A 132 6.58 13.49 -3.03
N ASN A 133 6.58 14.30 -4.09
CA ASN A 133 6.42 15.76 -4.02
C ASN A 133 4.97 16.22 -4.16
N MET A 134 3.99 15.33 -3.96
CA MET A 134 2.58 15.68 -4.01
C MET A 134 2.23 16.68 -2.90
N LYS A 135 1.58 17.79 -3.27
CA LYS A 135 1.22 18.85 -2.33
C LYS A 135 0.32 18.30 -1.20
N GLY A 136 0.61 18.71 0.04
CA GLY A 136 -0.16 18.30 1.22
C GLY A 136 0.40 17.07 1.94
N PHE A 137 1.37 16.38 1.35
CA PHE A 137 2.08 15.27 1.98
C PHE A 137 3.38 15.74 2.64
N VAL A 138 3.58 15.36 3.89
CA VAL A 138 4.78 15.68 4.68
C VAL A 138 5.48 14.38 5.04
N ARG A 139 6.80 14.33 4.85
CA ARG A 139 7.62 13.16 5.21
C ARG A 139 7.64 12.97 6.72
N VAL A 140 7.51 11.72 7.16
CA VAL A 140 7.52 11.31 8.57
C VAL A 140 8.83 10.59 8.87
N GLU A 141 9.34 10.79 10.08
CA GLU A 141 10.50 10.05 10.58
C GLU A 141 10.14 8.59 10.87
N ILE A 142 11.02 7.69 10.44
CA ILE A 142 10.87 6.25 10.62
C ILE A 142 11.90 5.82 11.66
N HIS A 143 11.48 4.93 12.56
CA HIS A 143 12.36 4.39 13.59
C HIS A 143 12.86 3.00 13.17
N PRO A 144 14.16 2.70 13.36
CA PRO A 144 14.68 1.35 13.16
C PRO A 144 14.12 0.34 14.18
#